data_AF-A0A3B0XVD2-F1
#
_entry.id   AF-A0A3B0XVD2-F1
#
_cell.length_a   1.000
_cell.length_b   1.000
_cell.length_c   1.000
_cell.angle_alpha   90.00
_cell.angle_beta   90.00
_cell.angle_gamma   90.00
#
_symmetry.space_group_name_H-M   'P 1'
#
loop_
_entity.id
_entity.type
_entity.pdbx_description
1 polymer ?
#
loop_
_entity_poly.entity_id
_entity_poly.type
_entity_poly.pdbx_seq_one_letter_code
_entity_poly.pdbx_strand_id
1 'polypeptide(L)' 'MASALISGLINNGYAPEKITVTDPDPQKLAPLQQQFSVNTSADNAQAIQHAQVILLAVKPQV' A
#
# COMPACT_ATOMS: atom_id res chain seq x y z
N MET A 1 -8.16 -6.85 1.94
CA MET A 1 -8.45 -5.57 2.63
C MET A 1 -7.71 -4.41 1.97
N ALA A 2 -6.38 -4.46 1.87
CA ALA A 2 -5.57 -3.41 1.23
C ALA A 2 -6.10 -2.97 -0.16
N SER A 3 -6.38 -3.92 -1.06
CA SER A 3 -6.88 -3.62 -2.42
C SER A 3 -8.18 -2.80 -2.43
N ALA A 4 -9.12 -3.09 -1.52
CA ALA A 4 -10.39 -2.37 -1.42
C ALA A 4 -10.19 -0.93 -0.92
N LEU A 5 -9.28 -0.74 0.03
CA LEU A 5 -8.91 0.59 0.55
C LEU A 5 -8.22 1.43 -0.53
N ILE A 6 -7.24 0.84 -1.23
CA ILE A 6 -6.53 1.49 -2.33
C ILE A 6 -7.52 1.91 -3.41
N SER A 7 -8.38 0.98 -3.86
CA SER A 7 -9.40 1.29 -4.86
C SER A 7 -10.36 2.39 -4.40
N GLY A 8 -10.80 2.38 -3.14
CA GLY A 8 -11.66 3.42 -2.60
C GLY A 8 -10.99 4.81 -2.59
N LEU A 9 -9.72 4.89 -2.19
CA LEU A 9 -8.95 6.14 -2.19
C LEU A 9 -8.78 6.69 -3.60
N ILE A 10 -8.40 5.84 -4.55
CA ILE A 10 -8.20 6.24 -5.95
C ILE A 10 -9.53 6.68 -6.59
N ASN A 11 -10.60 5.93 -6.36
CA ASN A 11 -11.94 6.30 -6.87
C ASN A 11 -12.44 7.64 -6.30
N ASN A 12 -11.99 8.01 -5.10
CA ASN A 12 -12.27 9.30 -4.48
C ASN A 12 -11.27 10.41 -4.87
N GLY A 13 -10.41 10.17 -5.85
CA GLY A 13 -9.49 11.16 -6.43
C GLY A 13 -8.14 11.28 -5.72
N TYR A 14 -7.77 10.34 -4.84
CA TYR A 14 -6.44 10.33 -4.25
C TYR A 14 -5.40 9.79 -5.24
N ALA A 15 -4.30 10.52 -5.38
CA ALA A 15 -3.23 10.22 -6.33
C ALA A 15 -2.53 8.87 -5.99
N PRO A 16 -2.51 7.88 -6.91
CA PRO A 16 -1.89 6.58 -6.66
C PRO A 16 -0.41 6.66 -6.26
N GLU A 17 0.34 7.60 -6.84
CA GLU A 17 1.76 7.84 -6.56
C GLU A 17 2.02 8.33 -5.13
N LYS A 18 0.98 8.75 -4.40
CA LYS A 18 1.05 9.10 -2.97
C LYS A 18 0.69 7.94 -2.04
N ILE A 19 0.38 6.77 -2.58
CA ILE A 19 0.06 5.55 -1.83
C ILE A 19 1.27 4.62 -1.91
N THR A 20 1.72 4.14 -0.76
CA THR A 20 2.73 3.09 -0.64
C THR A 20 2.13 1.90 0.08
N VAL A 21 2.23 0.72 -0.53
CA VAL A 21 1.76 -0.53 0.05
C VAL A 21 2.94 -1.40 0.44
N THR A 22 2.91 -1.93 1.66
CA THR A 22 3.93 -2.85 2.12
C THR A 22 3.38 -4.24 2.39
N ASP A 23 4.15 -5.25 2.01
CA ASP A 23 3.93 -6.65 2.35
C ASP A 23 5.29 -7.36 2.22
N PRO A 24 5.69 -8.23 3.16
CA PRO A 24 6.92 -9.00 3.03
C PRO A 24 6.91 -9.96 1.84
N ASP A 25 5.74 -10.29 1.28
CA ASP A 25 5.57 -11.15 0.11
C ASP A 25 5.47 -10.34 -1.19
N PRO A 26 6.51 -10.35 -2.05
CA PRO A 26 6.52 -9.60 -3.30
C PRO A 26 5.44 -10.05 -4.28
N GLN A 27 4.97 -11.30 -4.20
CA GLN A 27 3.93 -11.80 -5.10
C GLN A 27 2.58 -11.14 -4.84
N LYS A 28 2.34 -10.66 -3.62
CA LYS A 28 1.14 -9.87 -3.29
C LYS A 28 1.27 -8.41 -3.71
N LEU A 29 2.48 -7.87 -3.76
CA LEU A 29 2.74 -6.49 -4.16
C LEU A 29 2.61 -6.28 -5.68
N ALA A 30 3.12 -7.22 -6.48
CA ALA A 30 3.11 -7.13 -7.94
C ALA A 30 1.72 -6.81 -8.55
N PRO A 31 0.63 -7.53 -8.22
CA PRO A 31 -0.69 -7.23 -8.78
C PRO A 31 -1.22 -5.86 -8.32
N LEU A 32 -0.89 -5.40 -7.10
CA LEU A 32 -1.33 -4.10 -6.60
C LEU A 32 -0.67 -2.95 -7.36
N GLN A 33 0.64 -3.07 -7.61
CA GLN A 33 1.37 -2.10 -8.41
C GLN A 33 0.86 -2.07 -9.85
N GLN A 34 0.64 -3.23 -10.47
CA GLN A 34 0.15 -3.32 -11.84
C GLN A 34 -1.28 -2.78 -11.99
N GLN A 35 -2.16 -3.08 -11.03
CA GLN A 35 -3.57 -2.71 -11.11
C GLN A 35 -3.81 -1.24 -10.75
N PHE A 36 -3.09 -0.71 -9.75
CA PHE A 36 -3.39 0.60 -9.17
C PHE A 36 -2.30 1.63 -9.40
N SER A 37 -1.14 1.27 -9.98
CA SER A 37 0.00 2.17 -10.19
C SER A 37 0.50 2.84 -8.89
N VAL A 38 0.38 2.13 -7.76
CA VAL A 38 0.86 2.58 -6.44
C VAL A 38 2.33 2.20 -6.22
N ASN A 39 3.00 2.87 -5.29
CA ASN A 39 4.32 2.43 -4.85
C ASN A 39 4.20 1.17 -3.99
N THR A 40 5.21 0.31 -4.05
CA THR A 40 5.29 -0.90 -3.23
C THR A 40 6.65 -1.01 -2.55
N SER A 41 6.70 -1.64 -1.38
CA SER A 41 7.94 -1.92 -0.65
C SER A 41 7.80 -3.19 0.17
N ALA A 42 8.86 -4.00 0.24
CA ALA A 42 8.93 -5.12 1.17
C ALA A 42 9.45 -4.72 2.56
N ASP A 43 9.88 -3.46 2.72
CA ASP A 43 10.44 -2.91 3.95
C ASP A 43 9.54 -1.80 4.51
N ASN A 44 8.99 -2.06 5.70
CA ASN A 44 8.16 -1.10 6.44
C ASN A 44 8.96 0.12 6.92
N ALA A 45 10.22 -0.07 7.33
CA ALA A 45 11.07 0.99 7.83
C ALA A 45 11.47 1.97 6.73
N GLN A 46 11.61 1.51 5.49
CA GLN A 46 11.77 2.45 4.37
C GLN A 46 10.46 3.15 4.01
N ALA A 47 9.34 2.42 3.94
CA ALA A 47 8.06 3.00 3.55
C ALA A 47 7.59 4.11 4.51
N ILE A 48 7.85 3.97 5.81
CA ILE A 48 7.41 4.92 6.82
C ILE A 48 8.16 6.26 6.79
N GLN A 49 9.40 6.30 6.26
CA GLN A 49 10.24 7.51 6.28
C GLN A 49 9.61 8.71 5.56
N HIS A 50 8.76 8.43 4.57
CA HIS A 50 8.08 9.45 3.76
C HIS A 50 6.56 9.48 3.99
N ALA A 51 6.05 8.63 4.88
CA ALA A 51 4.62 8.50 5.14
C ALA A 51 4.13 9.57 6.12
N GLN A 52 3.06 10.27 5.75
CA GLN A 52 2.39 11.23 6.63
C GLN A 52 1.28 10.57 7.45
N VAL A 53 0.69 9.51 6.90
CA VAL A 53 -0.39 8.72 7.51
C VAL A 53 -0.06 7.25 7.33
N ILE A 54 -0.23 6.45 8.37
CA ILE A 54 0.04 5.01 8.37
C ILE A 54 -1.26 4.29 8.67
N LEU A 55 -1.62 3.35 7.79
CA LEU A 55 -2.74 2.45 8.00
C LEU A 55 -2.22 1.03 8.22
N LEU A 56 -2.42 0.50 9.43
CA LEU A 56 -2.04 -0.87 9.76
C LEU A 56 -3.13 -1.83 9.28
N ALA A 57 -2.93 -2.38 8.09
CA ALA A 57 -3.83 -3.34 7.46
C ALA A 57 -3.38 -4.81 7.64
N VAL A 58 -2.78 -5.12 8.79
CA VAL A 58 -2.19 -6.42 9.13
C VAL A 58 -3.09 -7.25 10.03
N LYS A 59 -2.75 -8.54 10.20
CA LYS A 59 -3.41 -9.39 11.20
C LYS A 59 -3.01 -8.93 12.61
N PRO A 60 -3.88 -9.07 13.63
CA PRO A 60 -3.58 -8.63 14.99
C PRO A 60 -2.37 -9.28 15.66
N GLN A 61 -1.91 -10.43 15.17
CA GLN A 61 -0.80 -11.20 15.76
C GLN A 61 0.57 -10.83 15.20
N VAL A 62 0.62 -9.91 14.24
CA VAL A 62 1.86 -9.37 13.66
C VAL A 62 2.25 -8.13 14.44
#